data_AF-A0A7S0G8L6-F1
#
_entry.id   AF-A0A7S0G8L6-F1
#
_cell.length_a   1.000
_cell.length_b   1.000
_cell.length_c   1.000
_cell.angle_alpha   90.00
_cell.angle_beta   90.00
_cell.angle_gamma   90.00
#
_symmetry.space_group_name_H-M   'P 1'
#
loop_
_entity.id
_entity.type
_entity.pdbx_description
1 polymer ?
#
loop_
_entity_poly.entity_id
_entity_poly.type
_entity_poly.pdbx_seq_one_letter_code
_entity_poly.pdbx_strand_id
1 'polypeptide(L)'
;TVESVNMGGAISSLGLCVVSCFGWCACSSAMSLCNACCDGDSRSSSGRRRSALLLGFSVAFALFFQYSLAPALSPESSNWIVDIPEVGSYIVDSWNDGCENDNKLLQDDCRGNSGVYRVTFFAGIFFILLSLIAMCNPSFNRKSWPAKYILYSCLVFLSIFVPNRPLFLDIYVPFARIGASIFIVIQQIVLIDLAYSWNESWVEKSNEADYQEFGSGKKWLRA
;
A
#
# COMPACT_ATOMS: atom_id res chain seq x y z
N THR A 1 28.35 5.93 26.24
CA THR A 1 27.11 6.73 26.06
C THR A 1 26.90 7.24 24.64
N VAL A 2 27.53 6.64 23.61
CA VAL A 2 27.32 7.02 22.19
C VAL A 2 26.76 5.84 21.35
N GLU A 3 26.83 4.61 21.84
CA GLU A 3 26.30 3.43 21.13
C GLU A 3 24.78 3.21 21.27
N SER A 4 24.11 3.90 22.19
CA SER A 4 22.66 3.74 22.43
C SER A 4 21.78 4.62 21.53
N VAL A 5 22.36 5.53 20.72
CA VAL A 5 21.60 6.43 19.83
C VAL A 5 21.53 5.89 18.38
N ASN A 6 22.46 5.03 17.97
CA ASN A 6 22.54 4.52 16.58
C ASN A 6 21.66 3.29 16.27
N MET A 7 21.03 2.67 17.28
CA MET A 7 20.09 1.56 17.04
C MET A 7 18.63 2.01 16.89
N GLY A 8 18.31 3.28 17.19
CA GLY A 8 16.94 3.80 17.14
C GLY A 8 16.43 4.18 15.74
N GLY A 9 17.34 4.49 14.80
CA GLY A 9 16.98 4.98 13.44
C GLY A 9 16.90 3.89 12.36
N ALA A 10 17.70 2.83 12.46
CA ALA A 10 17.71 1.76 11.46
C ALA A 10 16.67 0.66 11.75
N ILE A 11 16.28 0.48 13.02
CA ILE A 11 15.25 -0.49 13.41
C ILE A 11 13.84 0.08 13.20
N SER A 12 13.69 1.41 13.14
CA SER A 12 12.39 2.06 12.90
C SER A 12 12.03 2.20 11.41
N SER A 13 12.97 2.18 10.46
CA SER A 13 12.70 2.31 9.02
C SER A 13 12.65 0.97 8.26
N LEU A 14 13.39 -0.06 8.69
CA LEU A 14 13.40 -1.38 8.03
C LEU A 14 12.69 -2.47 8.84
N GLY A 15 12.72 -2.40 10.17
CA GLY A 15 12.11 -3.40 11.07
C GLY A 15 10.58 -3.33 11.14
N LEU A 16 9.99 -2.16 10.92
CA LEU A 16 8.54 -1.97 10.89
C LEU A 16 7.96 -2.04 9.48
N CYS A 17 8.74 -1.82 8.42
CA CYS A 17 8.23 -1.82 7.05
C CYS A 17 8.18 -3.24 6.44
N VAL A 18 9.11 -4.13 6.77
CA VAL A 18 9.13 -5.50 6.20
C VAL A 18 8.27 -6.50 7.00
N VAL A 19 8.14 -6.32 8.31
CA VAL A 19 7.31 -7.21 9.16
C VAL A 19 5.83 -6.82 9.14
N SER A 20 5.48 -5.55 8.85
CA SER A 20 4.07 -5.15 8.68
C SER A 20 3.56 -5.26 7.23
N CYS A 21 4.43 -5.27 6.22
CA CYS A 21 4.00 -5.37 4.81
C CYS A 21 3.63 -6.80 4.36
N PHE A 22 4.13 -7.85 5.02
CA PHE A 22 3.74 -9.24 4.70
C PHE A 22 2.83 -9.91 5.75
N GLY A 23 2.67 -9.32 6.94
CA GLY A 23 1.88 -9.93 8.03
C GLY A 23 0.40 -9.54 8.08
N TRP A 24 0.00 -8.31 7.69
CA TRP A 24 -1.35 -7.84 8.04
C TRP A 24 -2.13 -7.01 7.02
N CYS A 25 -1.50 -6.30 6.07
CA CYS A 25 -2.28 -5.57 5.06
C CYS A 25 -2.97 -6.49 4.03
N ALA A 26 -2.48 -7.73 3.88
CA ALA A 26 -3.13 -8.75 3.07
C ALA A 26 -4.22 -9.54 3.84
N CYS A 27 -4.23 -9.54 5.18
CA CYS A 27 -5.11 -10.44 5.94
C CYS A 27 -6.47 -9.82 6.33
N SER A 28 -6.52 -8.52 6.68
CA SER A 28 -7.80 -7.84 6.95
C SER A 28 -8.56 -7.46 5.67
N SER A 29 -7.84 -7.25 4.56
CA SER A 29 -8.47 -7.19 3.25
C SER A 29 -8.86 -8.58 2.77
N ALA A 30 -8.07 -9.65 3.05
CA ALA A 30 -8.44 -11.03 2.70
C ALA A 30 -9.69 -11.56 3.41
N MET A 31 -9.99 -11.26 4.67
CA MET A 31 -11.22 -11.82 5.28
C MET A 31 -12.51 -11.17 4.76
N SER A 32 -12.51 -9.86 4.44
CA SER A 32 -13.65 -9.25 3.71
C SER A 32 -13.63 -9.60 2.20
N LEU A 33 -12.45 -9.87 1.62
CA LEU A 33 -12.29 -10.34 0.25
C LEU A 33 -12.54 -11.83 0.07
N CYS A 34 -12.49 -12.68 1.10
CA CYS A 34 -12.78 -14.11 1.02
C CYS A 34 -14.28 -14.36 1.08
N ASN A 35 -15.01 -13.68 1.96
CA ASN A 35 -16.47 -13.68 1.91
C ASN A 35 -17.00 -12.98 0.64
N ALA A 36 -16.28 -12.00 0.09
CA ALA A 36 -16.64 -11.48 -1.23
C ALA A 36 -16.21 -12.43 -2.37
N CYS A 37 -14.97 -12.93 -2.44
CA CYS A 37 -14.47 -13.76 -3.54
C CYS A 37 -15.19 -15.11 -3.66
N CYS A 38 -15.64 -15.67 -2.55
CA CYS A 38 -16.31 -16.96 -2.53
C CYS A 38 -17.84 -16.86 -2.52
N ASP A 39 -18.43 -15.69 -2.26
CA ASP A 39 -19.87 -15.48 -2.42
C ASP A 39 -20.17 -14.89 -3.79
N GLY A 40 -20.78 -15.73 -4.63
CA GLY A 40 -21.03 -15.53 -6.04
C GLY A 40 -22.16 -14.56 -6.34
N ASP A 41 -22.39 -13.54 -5.50
CA ASP A 41 -23.54 -12.66 -5.68
C ASP A 41 -23.24 -11.41 -6.53
N SER A 42 -24.16 -11.21 -7.46
CA SER A 42 -24.02 -10.52 -8.73
C SER A 42 -23.98 -8.99 -8.59
N ARG A 43 -23.09 -8.35 -9.36
CA ARG A 43 -23.02 -6.89 -9.66
C ARG A 43 -22.74 -5.89 -8.51
N SER A 44 -22.96 -6.20 -7.23
CA SER A 44 -22.80 -5.22 -6.12
C SER A 44 -21.34 -5.08 -5.61
N SER A 45 -20.59 -6.18 -5.49
CA SER A 45 -19.24 -6.20 -4.88
C SER A 45 -18.08 -5.86 -5.83
N SER A 46 -18.35 -5.74 -7.14
CA SER A 46 -17.31 -5.59 -8.18
C SER A 46 -16.41 -4.36 -8.00
N GLY A 47 -16.98 -3.21 -7.60
CA GLY A 47 -16.22 -1.97 -7.38
C GLY A 47 -15.23 -2.09 -6.22
N ARG A 48 -15.65 -2.65 -5.08
CA ARG A 48 -14.78 -2.82 -3.89
C ARG A 48 -13.58 -3.72 -4.19
N ARG A 49 -13.82 -4.87 -4.85
CA ARG A 49 -12.74 -5.79 -5.25
C ARG A 49 -11.72 -5.11 -6.17
N ARG A 50 -12.20 -4.34 -7.16
CA ARG A 50 -11.34 -3.64 -8.13
C ARG A 50 -10.58 -2.47 -7.51
N SER A 51 -11.15 -1.76 -6.53
CA SER A 51 -10.43 -0.77 -5.73
C SER A 51 -9.29 -1.41 -4.94
N ALA A 52 -9.54 -2.56 -4.29
CA ALA A 52 -8.51 -3.29 -3.55
C ALA A 52 -7.39 -3.79 -4.47
N LEU A 53 -7.74 -4.30 -5.67
CA LEU A 53 -6.76 -4.68 -6.69
C LEU A 53 -5.93 -3.48 -7.16
N LEU A 54 -6.53 -2.30 -7.32
CA LEU A 54 -5.80 -1.08 -7.70
C LEU A 54 -4.84 -0.65 -6.59
N LEU A 55 -5.23 -0.82 -5.32
CA LEU A 55 -4.35 -0.57 -4.18
C LEU A 55 -3.15 -1.54 -4.17
N GLY A 56 -3.38 -2.84 -4.40
CA GLY A 56 -2.29 -3.81 -4.54
C GLY A 56 -1.37 -3.49 -5.72
N PHE A 57 -1.94 -3.06 -6.85
CA PHE A 57 -1.19 -2.58 -8.00
C PHE A 57 -0.38 -1.30 -7.71
N SER A 58 -0.93 -0.38 -6.91
CA SER A 58 -0.23 0.80 -6.42
C SER A 58 0.99 0.44 -5.57
N VAL A 59 0.87 -0.56 -4.68
CA VAL A 59 2.02 -1.08 -3.91
C VAL A 59 3.10 -1.65 -4.84
N ALA A 60 2.71 -2.43 -5.87
CA ALA A 60 3.67 -2.94 -6.84
C ALA A 60 4.41 -1.81 -7.59
N PHE A 61 3.69 -0.74 -7.98
CA PHE A 61 4.34 0.43 -8.57
C PHE A 61 5.26 1.17 -7.60
N ALA A 62 4.88 1.31 -6.32
CA ALA A 62 5.71 1.95 -5.32
C ALA A 62 7.04 1.20 -5.15
N LEU A 63 6.99 -0.13 -5.08
CA LEU A 63 8.18 -0.98 -5.01
C LEU A 63 9.02 -0.88 -6.29
N PHE A 64 8.39 -0.87 -7.47
CA PHE A 64 9.10 -0.66 -8.74
C PHE A 64 9.79 0.72 -8.78
N PHE A 65 9.11 1.77 -8.33
CA PHE A 65 9.68 3.12 -8.27
C PHE A 65 10.86 3.19 -7.31
N GLN A 66 10.75 2.54 -6.14
CA GLN A 66 11.77 2.55 -5.10
C GLN A 66 13.02 1.74 -5.50
N TYR A 67 12.84 0.51 -5.99
CA TYR A 67 13.94 -0.44 -6.17
C TYR A 67 14.46 -0.56 -7.60
N SER A 68 13.68 -0.14 -8.60
CA SER A 68 14.11 -0.22 -10.01
C SER A 68 14.30 1.16 -10.61
N LEU A 69 13.32 2.06 -10.47
CA LEU A 69 13.40 3.37 -11.12
C LEU A 69 14.35 4.34 -10.41
N ALA A 70 14.25 4.50 -9.09
CA ALA A 70 15.09 5.45 -8.35
C ALA A 70 16.60 5.16 -8.48
N PRO A 71 17.09 3.90 -8.42
CA PRO A 71 18.49 3.61 -8.69
C PRO A 71 18.90 3.89 -10.16
N ALA A 72 17.98 3.69 -11.10
CA ALA A 72 18.18 4.02 -12.51
C ALA A 72 18.16 5.52 -12.80
N LEU A 73 17.78 6.36 -11.84
CA LEU A 73 17.85 7.83 -11.93
C LEU A 73 18.97 8.39 -11.05
N SER A 74 19.93 7.55 -10.66
CA SER A 74 21.13 7.99 -9.95
C SER A 74 22.13 8.64 -10.91
N PRO A 75 22.88 9.65 -10.47
CA PRO A 75 23.88 10.32 -11.30
C PRO A 75 25.02 9.40 -11.73
N GLU A 76 25.21 8.27 -11.05
CA GLU A 76 26.22 7.26 -11.39
C GLU A 76 25.71 6.19 -12.38
N SER A 77 24.40 6.16 -12.64
CA SER A 77 23.84 5.14 -13.53
C SER A 77 24.07 5.48 -15.01
N SER A 78 24.72 4.58 -15.73
CA SER A 78 24.87 4.65 -17.18
C SER A 78 23.70 3.92 -17.85
N ASN A 79 22.61 4.64 -18.12
CA ASN A 79 21.48 4.09 -18.87
C ASN A 79 20.92 5.10 -19.86
N TRP A 80 20.16 4.59 -20.82
CA TRP A 80 19.62 5.38 -21.92
C TRP A 80 18.73 6.56 -21.47
N ILE A 81 18.15 6.52 -20.26
CA ILE A 81 17.26 7.58 -19.75
C ILE A 81 18.08 8.77 -19.28
N VAL A 82 19.16 8.51 -18.54
CA VAL A 82 20.08 9.55 -18.04
C VAL A 82 20.89 10.17 -19.18
N ASP A 83 21.16 9.40 -20.24
CA ASP A 83 21.92 9.86 -21.40
C ASP A 83 21.14 10.81 -22.34
N ILE A 84 19.83 10.99 -22.14
CA ILE A 84 19.03 11.94 -22.95
C ILE A 84 19.45 13.37 -22.61
N PRO A 85 19.97 14.17 -23.57
CA PRO A 85 20.37 15.53 -23.31
C PRO A 85 19.21 16.35 -22.75
N GLU A 86 19.49 17.21 -21.75
CA GLU A 86 18.55 18.13 -21.09
C GLU A 86 17.47 17.43 -20.21
N VAL A 87 16.80 16.41 -20.74
CA VAL A 87 15.75 15.68 -20.03
C VAL A 87 16.33 14.77 -18.95
N GLY A 88 17.42 14.04 -19.24
CA GLY A 88 18.08 13.14 -18.30
C GLY A 88 18.58 13.89 -17.06
N SER A 89 19.31 14.98 -17.27
CA SER A 89 19.80 15.85 -16.18
C SER A 89 18.65 16.43 -15.36
N TYR A 90 17.60 16.94 -16.01
CA TYR A 90 16.43 17.49 -15.31
C TYR A 90 15.74 16.46 -14.43
N ILE A 91 15.56 15.22 -14.91
CA ILE A 91 14.93 14.15 -14.12
C ILE A 91 15.83 13.78 -12.95
N VAL A 92 17.13 13.58 -13.17
CA VAL A 92 18.08 13.24 -12.09
C VAL A 92 18.08 14.33 -11.01
N ASP A 93 18.16 15.61 -11.41
CA ASP A 93 18.12 16.74 -10.49
C ASP A 93 16.79 16.81 -9.74
N SER A 94 15.67 16.62 -10.43
CA SER A 94 14.31 16.60 -9.85
C SER A 94 14.15 15.53 -8.76
N TRP A 95 14.80 14.39 -8.91
CA TRP A 95 14.77 13.29 -7.94
C TRP A 95 15.83 13.42 -6.83
N ASN A 96 16.85 14.26 -7.02
CA ASN A 96 17.87 14.58 -6.03
C ASN A 96 17.53 15.78 -5.16
N ASP A 97 16.66 16.66 -5.65
CA ASP A 97 16.21 17.84 -4.94
C ASP A 97 15.67 17.49 -3.54
N GLY A 98 16.20 18.15 -2.51
CA GLY A 98 15.87 17.90 -1.11
C GLY A 98 16.48 16.62 -0.49
N CYS A 99 17.30 15.87 -1.22
CA CYS A 99 18.02 14.67 -0.74
C CYS A 99 19.54 14.90 -0.56
N GLU A 100 20.00 16.15 -0.56
CA GLU A 100 21.41 16.54 -0.36
C GLU A 100 21.93 16.06 1.00
N ASN A 101 22.84 15.07 0.99
CA ASN A 101 23.49 14.54 2.18
C ASN A 101 24.91 14.07 1.84
N ASP A 102 25.85 14.24 2.77
CA ASP A 102 27.24 13.79 2.60
C ASP A 102 27.37 12.25 2.59
N ASN A 103 26.39 11.56 3.18
CA ASN A 103 26.35 10.10 3.19
C ASN A 103 25.54 9.58 2.00
N LYS A 104 26.23 8.94 1.05
CA LYS A 104 25.64 8.33 -0.15
C LYS A 104 24.48 7.38 0.17
N LEU A 105 24.56 6.58 1.23
CA LEU A 105 23.50 5.66 1.62
C LEU A 105 22.21 6.42 1.97
N LEU A 106 22.32 7.53 2.71
CA LEU A 106 21.16 8.36 3.07
C LEU A 106 20.56 9.07 1.84
N GLN A 107 21.41 9.48 0.90
CA GLN A 107 20.96 10.09 -0.35
C GLN A 107 20.18 9.08 -1.22
N ASP A 108 20.69 7.85 -1.36
CA ASP A 108 20.01 6.80 -2.13
C ASP A 108 18.70 6.36 -1.46
N ASP A 109 18.68 6.24 -0.13
CA ASP A 109 17.45 5.96 0.64
C ASP A 109 16.41 7.08 0.45
N CYS A 110 16.84 8.34 0.48
CA CYS A 110 15.95 9.48 0.25
C CYS A 110 15.34 9.46 -1.17
N ARG A 111 16.16 9.18 -2.20
CA ARG A 111 15.70 9.07 -3.59
C ARG A 111 14.73 7.89 -3.77
N GLY A 112 15.04 6.74 -3.17
CA GLY A 112 14.17 5.56 -3.18
C GLY A 112 12.81 5.85 -2.53
N ASN A 113 12.82 6.50 -1.37
CA ASN A 113 11.60 6.90 -0.66
C ASN A 113 10.78 7.94 -1.47
N SER A 114 11.43 8.86 -2.18
CA SER A 114 10.74 9.78 -3.09
C SER A 114 9.92 9.04 -4.15
N GLY A 115 10.46 7.93 -4.68
CA GLY A 115 9.72 7.04 -5.58
C GLY A 115 8.40 6.53 -4.99
N VAL A 116 8.43 6.08 -3.73
CA VAL A 116 7.23 5.64 -3.00
C VAL A 116 6.24 6.79 -2.84
N TYR A 117 6.72 7.96 -2.41
CA TYR A 117 5.87 9.12 -2.15
C TYR A 117 5.12 9.60 -3.39
N ARG A 118 5.75 9.54 -4.57
CA ARG A 118 5.11 9.88 -5.86
C ARG A 118 3.92 8.97 -6.15
N VAL A 119 4.12 7.66 -6.04
CA VAL A 119 3.08 6.67 -6.31
C VAL A 119 1.93 6.81 -5.31
N THR A 120 2.24 6.92 -4.02
CA THR A 120 1.22 6.99 -2.97
C THR A 120 0.48 8.33 -2.95
N PHE A 121 1.13 9.43 -3.35
CA PHE A 121 0.48 10.73 -3.51
C PHE A 121 -0.64 10.68 -4.55
N PHE A 122 -0.33 10.19 -5.76
CA PHE A 122 -1.32 10.05 -6.81
C PHE A 122 -2.38 9.00 -6.48
N ALA A 123 -2.04 7.93 -5.76
CA ALA A 123 -3.03 6.98 -5.25
C ALA A 123 -4.02 7.66 -4.28
N GLY A 124 -3.50 8.46 -3.35
CA GLY A 124 -4.31 9.22 -2.40
C GLY A 124 -5.28 10.17 -3.10
N ILE A 125 -4.79 11.02 -4.00
CA ILE A 125 -5.64 11.93 -4.78
C ILE A 125 -6.67 11.15 -5.61
N PHE A 126 -6.24 10.08 -6.26
CA PHE A 126 -7.11 9.27 -7.10
C PHE A 126 -8.28 8.66 -6.29
N PHE A 127 -8.02 8.07 -5.13
CA PHE A 127 -9.06 7.49 -4.29
C PHE A 127 -9.94 8.54 -3.62
N ILE A 128 -9.41 9.70 -3.23
CA ILE A 128 -10.21 10.82 -2.72
C ILE A 128 -11.18 11.31 -3.80
N LEU A 129 -10.69 11.56 -5.02
CA LEU A 129 -11.53 11.97 -6.15
C LEU A 129 -12.57 10.90 -6.48
N LEU A 130 -12.17 9.63 -6.54
CA LEU A 130 -13.10 8.52 -6.78
C LEU A 130 -14.19 8.44 -5.69
N SER A 131 -13.83 8.70 -4.43
CA SER A 131 -14.77 8.77 -3.30
C SER A 131 -15.75 9.93 -3.45
N LEU A 132 -15.28 11.15 -3.72
CA LEU A 132 -16.12 12.33 -3.94
C LEU A 132 -17.09 12.13 -5.12
N ILE A 133 -16.60 11.59 -6.24
CA ILE A 133 -17.45 11.28 -7.40
C ILE A 133 -18.46 10.18 -7.06
N ALA A 134 -18.06 9.16 -6.29
CA ALA A 134 -18.96 8.10 -5.88
C ALA A 134 -20.05 8.57 -4.90
N MET A 135 -19.78 9.60 -4.09
CA MET A 135 -20.81 10.24 -3.25
C MET A 135 -21.91 10.89 -4.10
N CYS A 136 -21.54 11.55 -5.19
CA CYS A 136 -22.50 12.15 -6.12
C CYS A 136 -23.17 11.11 -7.03
N ASN A 137 -22.41 10.10 -7.49
CA ASN A 137 -22.89 9.07 -8.40
C ASN A 137 -22.29 7.69 -8.04
N PRO A 138 -22.99 6.89 -7.21
CA PRO A 138 -22.51 5.59 -6.75
C PRO A 138 -22.24 4.58 -7.87
N SER A 139 -22.91 4.73 -9.02
CA SER A 139 -22.70 3.88 -10.20
C SER A 139 -21.31 4.07 -10.81
N PHE A 140 -20.69 5.24 -10.62
CA PHE A 140 -19.36 5.53 -11.15
C PHE A 140 -18.33 4.56 -10.60
N ASN A 141 -18.41 4.19 -9.31
CA ASN A 141 -17.47 3.25 -8.70
C ASN A 141 -17.57 1.82 -9.27
N ARG A 142 -18.65 1.47 -9.98
CA ARG A 142 -18.83 0.13 -10.58
C ARG A 142 -18.37 0.07 -12.05
N LYS A 143 -18.37 1.22 -12.74
CA LYS A 143 -18.15 1.32 -14.19
C LYS A 143 -16.71 1.73 -14.54
N SER A 144 -16.34 1.53 -15.81
CA SER A 144 -15.14 2.07 -16.46
C SER A 144 -13.80 1.82 -15.73
N TRP A 145 -13.65 0.64 -15.14
CA TRP A 145 -12.43 0.29 -14.40
C TRP A 145 -11.16 0.25 -15.26
N PRO A 146 -11.13 -0.30 -16.47
CA PRO A 146 -9.93 -0.23 -17.31
C PRO A 146 -9.43 1.21 -17.52
N ALA A 147 -10.33 2.15 -17.79
CA ALA A 147 -9.99 3.57 -17.94
C ALA A 147 -9.44 4.18 -16.65
N LYS A 148 -9.96 3.78 -15.48
CA LYS A 148 -9.44 4.21 -14.16
C LYS A 148 -8.02 3.74 -13.91
N TYR A 149 -7.72 2.48 -14.23
CA TYR A 149 -6.36 1.93 -14.10
C TYR A 149 -5.39 2.67 -15.03
N ILE A 150 -5.79 2.91 -16.29
CA ILE A 150 -4.96 3.66 -17.25
C ILE A 150 -4.73 5.08 -16.73
N LEU A 151 -5.78 5.78 -16.29
CA LEU A 151 -5.67 7.14 -15.75
C LEU A 151 -4.71 7.18 -14.56
N TYR A 152 -4.85 6.27 -13.60
CA TYR A 152 -3.96 6.17 -12.44
C TYR A 152 -2.51 5.92 -12.87
N SER A 153 -2.27 4.94 -13.76
CA SER A 153 -0.94 4.64 -14.27
C SER A 153 -0.32 5.84 -14.99
N CYS A 154 -1.08 6.55 -15.82
CA CYS A 154 -0.61 7.75 -16.50
C CYS A 154 -0.20 8.84 -15.50
N LEU A 155 -0.99 9.08 -14.45
CA LEU A 155 -0.64 10.04 -13.40
C LEU A 155 0.66 9.64 -12.68
N VAL A 156 0.84 8.35 -12.37
CA VAL A 156 2.07 7.84 -11.76
C VAL A 156 3.28 7.99 -12.70
N PHE A 157 3.16 7.69 -13.99
CA PHE A 157 4.28 7.86 -14.93
C PHE A 157 4.60 9.33 -15.19
N LEU A 158 3.59 10.21 -15.27
CA LEU A 158 3.80 11.65 -15.38
C LEU A 158 4.52 12.22 -14.15
N SER A 159 4.35 11.60 -12.99
CA SER A 159 5.05 12.01 -11.77
C SER A 159 6.57 11.98 -11.91
N ILE A 160 7.15 11.18 -12.83
CA ILE A 160 8.61 11.08 -13.02
C ILE A 160 9.24 12.43 -13.33
N PHE A 161 8.51 13.32 -14.02
CA PHE A 161 8.99 14.64 -14.43
C PHE A 161 8.76 15.75 -13.39
N VAL A 162 8.15 15.42 -12.24
CA VAL A 162 7.87 16.41 -11.18
C VAL A 162 9.05 16.45 -10.20
N PRO A 163 9.54 17.61 -9.76
CA PRO A 163 10.58 17.69 -8.73
C PRO A 163 10.09 17.21 -7.35
N ASN A 164 11.02 16.74 -6.52
CA ASN A 164 10.75 16.29 -5.16
C ASN A 164 10.14 17.40 -4.30
N ARG A 165 10.71 18.60 -4.36
CA ARG A 165 10.21 19.77 -3.65
C ARG A 165 9.40 20.69 -4.56
N PRO A 166 8.45 21.43 -3.97
CA PRO A 166 7.97 21.32 -2.58
C PRO A 166 6.93 20.21 -2.38
N LEU A 167 6.43 19.63 -3.47
CA LEU A 167 5.17 18.88 -3.46
C LEU A 167 5.24 17.56 -2.67
N PHE A 168 6.28 16.74 -2.88
CA PHE A 168 6.36 15.42 -2.25
C PHE A 168 6.96 15.50 -0.85
N LEU A 169 8.16 16.08 -0.72
CA LEU A 169 8.89 16.06 0.55
C LEU A 169 8.33 17.05 1.58
N ASP A 170 8.00 18.27 1.17
CA ASP A 170 7.67 19.32 2.13
C ASP A 170 6.16 19.35 2.46
N ILE A 171 5.30 19.00 1.50
CA ILE A 171 3.84 19.04 1.67
C ILE A 171 3.26 17.65 1.94
N TYR A 172 3.52 16.68 1.05
CA TYR A 172 2.84 15.39 1.12
C TYR A 172 3.31 14.52 2.28
N VAL A 173 4.62 14.42 2.54
CA VAL A 173 5.15 13.60 3.65
C VAL A 173 4.54 13.96 5.02
N PRO A 174 4.50 15.23 5.47
CA PRO A 174 3.89 15.55 6.76
C PRO A 174 2.38 15.26 6.77
N PHE A 175 1.68 15.52 5.67
CA PHE A 175 0.26 15.18 5.53
C PHE A 175 0.03 13.65 5.63
N ALA A 176 0.86 12.86 4.94
CA ALA A 176 0.79 11.41 4.93
C ALA A 176 1.06 10.81 6.32
N ARG A 177 1.96 11.41 7.12
CA ARG A 177 2.22 10.97 8.50
C ARG A 177 0.99 11.10 9.40
N ILE A 178 0.25 12.22 9.28
CA ILE A 178 -1.00 12.42 10.02
C ILE A 178 -2.04 11.39 9.59
N GLY A 179 -2.21 11.21 8.27
CA GLY A 179 -3.13 10.21 7.71
C GLY A 179 -2.81 8.78 8.14
N ALA A 180 -1.53 8.40 8.13
CA ALA A 180 -1.07 7.07 8.56
C ALA A 180 -1.37 6.82 10.04
N SER A 181 -1.21 7.84 10.89
CA SER A 181 -1.51 7.75 12.33
C SER A 181 -3.00 7.43 12.56
N ILE A 182 -3.90 8.08 11.84
CA ILE A 182 -5.36 7.80 11.90
C ILE A 182 -5.65 6.40 11.34
N PHE A 183 -5.03 6.04 10.21
CA PHE A 183 -5.23 4.75 9.57
C PHE A 183 -4.83 3.56 10.45
N ILE A 184 -3.77 3.69 11.26
CA ILE A 184 -3.36 2.67 12.23
C ILE A 184 -4.47 2.43 13.26
N VAL A 185 -5.08 3.48 13.83
CA VAL A 185 -6.16 3.34 14.81
C VAL A 185 -7.37 2.62 14.20
N ILE A 186 -7.76 2.98 12.98
CA ILE A 186 -8.87 2.34 12.26
C ILE A 186 -8.58 0.86 12.03
N GLN A 187 -7.37 0.51 11.58
CA GLN A 187 -6.98 -0.88 11.36
C GLN A 187 -7.05 -1.73 12.64
N GLN A 188 -6.70 -1.18 13.80
CA GLN A 188 -6.81 -1.88 15.08
C GLN A 188 -8.27 -2.22 15.41
N ILE A 189 -9.21 -1.30 15.19
CA ILE A 189 -10.64 -1.54 15.41
C ILE A 189 -11.14 -2.66 14.49
N VAL A 190 -10.75 -2.62 13.21
CA VAL A 190 -11.12 -3.66 12.23
C VAL A 190 -10.55 -5.03 12.61
N LEU A 191 -9.33 -5.09 13.14
CA LEU A 191 -8.72 -6.36 13.60
C LEU A 191 -9.47 -6.96 14.79
N ILE A 192 -9.94 -6.14 15.72
CA ILE A 192 -10.73 -6.58 16.87
C ILE A 192 -12.08 -7.15 16.40
N ASP A 193 -12.78 -6.45 15.50
CA ASP A 193 -14.05 -6.91 14.92
C ASP A 193 -13.89 -8.25 14.19
N LEU A 194 -12.80 -8.38 13.45
CA LEU A 194 -12.42 -9.61 12.76
C LEU A 194 -12.12 -10.74 13.75
N ALA A 195 -11.43 -10.47 14.87
CA ALA A 195 -11.15 -11.47 15.89
C ALA A 195 -12.42 -12.00 16.56
N TYR A 196 -13.38 -11.12 16.89
CA TYR A 196 -14.67 -11.53 17.44
C TYR A 196 -15.47 -12.36 16.44
N SER A 197 -15.60 -11.88 15.21
CA SER A 197 -16.32 -12.58 14.13
C SER A 197 -15.72 -13.96 13.86
N TRP A 198 -14.38 -14.06 13.87
CA TRP A 198 -13.69 -15.33 13.70
C TRP A 198 -13.96 -16.27 14.87
N ASN A 199 -13.84 -15.78 16.11
CA ASN A 199 -14.13 -16.57 17.30
C ASN A 199 -15.56 -17.14 17.30
N GLU A 200 -16.56 -16.30 17.02
CA GLU A 200 -17.96 -16.74 16.92
C GLU A 200 -18.14 -17.83 15.86
N SER A 201 -17.52 -17.69 14.69
CA SER A 201 -17.59 -18.71 13.63
C SER A 201 -16.99 -20.06 14.03
N TRP A 202 -15.96 -20.06 14.89
CA TRP A 202 -15.33 -21.28 15.38
C TRP A 202 -16.19 -21.93 16.45
N VAL A 203 -16.74 -21.14 17.37
CA VAL A 203 -17.64 -21.62 18.43
C VAL A 203 -18.91 -22.21 17.82
N GLU A 204 -19.49 -21.58 16.80
CA GLU A 204 -20.66 -22.10 16.10
C GLU A 204 -20.37 -23.47 15.47
N LYS A 205 -19.25 -23.59 14.75
CA LYS A 205 -18.83 -24.85 14.12
C LYS A 205 -18.49 -25.95 15.14
N SER A 206 -17.90 -25.60 16.28
CA SER A 206 -17.63 -26.57 17.34
C SER A 206 -18.91 -27.09 17.97
N ASN A 207 -19.87 -26.20 18.24
CA ASN A 207 -21.17 -26.58 18.79
C ASN A 207 -21.94 -27.48 17.83
N GLU A 208 -21.95 -27.16 16.53
CA GLU A 208 -22.61 -28.00 15.52
C GLU A 208 -21.97 -29.39 15.40
N ALA A 209 -20.63 -29.47 15.48
CA ALA A 209 -19.93 -30.76 15.53
C ALA A 209 -20.32 -31.58 16.78
N ASP A 210 -20.40 -30.95 17.96
CA ASP A 210 -20.80 -31.61 19.20
C ASP A 210 -22.26 -32.12 19.16
N TYR A 211 -23.19 -31.36 18.56
CA TYR A 211 -24.57 -31.81 18.37
C TYR A 211 -24.67 -33.03 17.45
N GLN A 212 -23.87 -33.08 16.38
CA GLN A 212 -23.84 -34.24 15.47
C GLN A 212 -23.25 -35.50 16.14
N GLU A 213 -22.36 -35.35 17.12
CA GLU A 213 -21.80 -36.48 17.87
C GLU A 213 -22.68 -36.94 19.05
N PHE A 214 -23.73 -36.20 19.39
CA PHE A 214 -24.63 -36.50 20.51
C PHE A 214 -25.36 -37.84 20.28
N GLY A 215 -24.85 -38.91 20.89
CA GLY A 215 -25.36 -40.29 20.79
C GLY A 215 -24.54 -41.25 19.91
N SER A 216 -23.58 -40.77 19.12
CA SER A 216 -22.74 -41.61 18.24
C SER A 216 -21.44 -42.11 18.91
N GLY A 217 -21.05 -41.50 20.03
CA GLY A 217 -19.76 -41.72 20.69
C GLY A 217 -18.63 -41.03 19.94
N LYS A 218 -17.85 -40.21 20.65
CA LYS A 218 -16.88 -39.28 20.05
C LYS A 218 -15.96 -39.98 19.05
N LYS A 219 -15.95 -39.55 17.78
CA LYS A 219 -15.20 -40.25 16.71
C LYS A 219 -13.69 -40.21 16.95
N TRP A 220 -13.18 -39.16 17.59
CA TRP A 220 -11.77 -39.00 17.91
C TRP A 220 -11.26 -39.92 19.03
N LEU A 221 -12.15 -40.62 19.75
CA LEU A 221 -11.78 -41.67 20.72
C LEU A 221 -11.60 -43.07 20.09
N ARG A 222 -11.87 -43.22 18.79
CA ARG A 222 -11.79 -44.50 18.06
C ARG A 222 -10.50 -44.65 17.22
N ALA A 223 -9.49 -43.83 17.49
CA ALA A 223 -8.16 -43.91 16.87
C ALA A 223 -7.18 -44.70 17.74
#